data_AF-A0A2E0Z3V3-F1
#
_entry.id   AF-A0A2E0Z3V3-F1
#
_cell.length_a   1.000
_cell.length_b   1.000
_cell.length_c   1.000
_cell.angle_alpha   90.00
_cell.angle_beta   90.00
_cell.angle_gamma   90.00
#
_symmetry.space_group_name_H-M   'P 1'
#
loop_
_entity.id
_entity.type
_entity.pdbx_description
1 polymer ?
#
loop_
_entity_poly.entity_id
_entity_poly.type
_entity_poly.pdbx_seq_one_letter_code
_entity_poly.pdbx_strand_id
1 'polypeptide(L)'
;MHYLATFAAAALLALSMVQPAAAADQRGEPASVQLGPRPYYLVGQMRPGKLQRELARCAADKTSFKRSDWSIGHRGAALQFPEHTRESYLAAWRMGAGIIECDVTFTGDRELVCRHAQCDLHTTTNIVATPLASKCSVPPVVDDAGTLRNAGAIRCCTSDITLAEFKTLEGRMDAADRAATTIEDYLGGTAGWRTDLYAGGGRGTLLSHRESIELLRQLGVGMAPELKSPEVPMPFQGDYTQQDYARQMIDEYRRARVAPQRVWPQSFNYADVLYWIGHTPDFGRQAVYLDSRHDADVTDPAAVAALEPSMAEVAANGVNIIAPPMQMLLQLRGGNIVPSEYALAAQRHGLDIIAWTAERSGQLKQGGGGFYYASVADAIDNDGDVFTVMDVLAQDVGIIGLFSDWAATTTFYANCKRTARAGRGRREAGGRPARDNADNRGDT
;
A
#
# COMPACT_ATOMS: atom_id res chain seq x y z
N MET A 1 -77.52 40.31 -22.02
CA MET A 1 -76.59 40.81 -20.98
C MET A 1 -75.64 39.66 -20.67
N HIS A 2 -74.43 39.61 -21.26
CA HIS A 2 -73.16 40.11 -20.66
C HIS A 2 -72.95 39.50 -19.25
N TYR A 3 -71.94 38.70 -18.89
CA TYR A 3 -70.47 38.64 -19.14
C TYR A 3 -69.99 37.18 -18.95
N LEU A 4 -69.11 36.56 -19.77
CA LEU A 4 -67.64 36.63 -19.82
C LEU A 4 -66.92 36.52 -18.46
N ALA A 5 -66.36 35.34 -18.17
CA ALA A 5 -65.17 35.18 -17.31
C ALA A 5 -64.31 34.00 -17.79
N THR A 6 -63.15 34.35 -18.31
CA THR A 6 -62.07 33.54 -18.88
C THR A 6 -61.37 32.66 -17.85
N PHE A 7 -61.18 31.37 -18.16
CA PHE A 7 -60.20 30.51 -17.50
C PHE A 7 -58.82 30.72 -18.13
N ALA A 8 -57.89 31.34 -17.40
CA ALA A 8 -56.48 31.39 -17.77
C ALA A 8 -55.76 30.18 -17.15
N ALA A 9 -55.28 29.27 -18.00
CA ALA A 9 -54.39 28.20 -17.61
C ALA A 9 -52.96 28.75 -17.41
N ALA A 10 -52.47 28.76 -16.18
CA ALA A 10 -51.07 29.05 -15.88
C ALA A 10 -50.27 27.73 -15.92
N ALA A 11 -49.57 27.49 -17.02
CA ALA A 11 -48.56 26.44 -17.12
C ALA A 11 -47.29 26.91 -16.37
N LEU A 12 -47.04 26.34 -15.18
CA LEU A 12 -45.78 26.49 -14.47
C LEU A 12 -44.74 25.54 -15.08
N LEU A 13 -43.92 26.08 -15.98
CA LEU A 13 -42.65 25.46 -16.39
C LEU A 13 -41.68 25.50 -15.20
N ALA A 14 -41.53 24.38 -14.50
CA ALA A 14 -40.42 24.19 -13.58
C ALA A 14 -39.14 23.92 -14.39
N LEU A 15 -38.33 24.96 -14.59
CA LEU A 15 -36.94 24.79 -15.02
C LEU A 15 -36.17 24.14 -13.86
N SER A 16 -35.90 22.85 -13.98
CA SER A 16 -34.91 22.15 -13.17
C SER A 16 -33.53 22.69 -13.51
N MET A 17 -33.02 23.61 -12.69
CA MET A 17 -31.62 24.01 -12.74
C MET A 17 -30.76 22.82 -12.31
N VAL A 18 -30.19 22.10 -13.28
CA VAL A 18 -29.08 21.18 -13.04
C VAL A 18 -27.89 22.04 -12.63
N GLN A 19 -27.63 22.12 -11.33
CA GLN A 19 -26.35 22.67 -10.86
C GLN A 19 -25.25 21.66 -11.20
N PRO A 20 -24.18 22.07 -11.90
CA PRO A 20 -23.01 21.23 -12.04
C PRO A 20 -22.44 21.01 -10.64
N ALA A 21 -22.14 19.76 -10.29
CA ALA A 21 -21.39 19.44 -9.09
C ALA A 21 -20.06 20.22 -9.16
N ALA A 22 -19.95 21.29 -8.37
CA ALA A 22 -18.72 22.03 -8.24
C ALA A 22 -17.68 21.06 -7.68
N ALA A 23 -16.71 20.67 -8.49
CA ALA A 23 -15.49 20.07 -8.01
C ALA A 23 -14.89 21.06 -7.00
N ALA A 24 -14.96 20.72 -5.72
CA ALA A 24 -14.39 21.53 -4.66
C ALA A 24 -12.90 21.71 -4.96
N ASP A 25 -12.50 22.93 -5.31
CA ASP A 25 -11.12 23.30 -5.56
C ASP A 25 -10.34 23.15 -4.25
N GLN A 26 -9.60 22.03 -4.12
CA GLN A 26 -8.81 21.67 -2.94
C GLN A 26 -7.55 22.56 -2.76
N ARG A 27 -7.45 23.69 -3.48
CA ARG A 27 -6.34 24.66 -3.39
C ARG A 27 -6.22 25.37 -2.03
N GLY A 28 -7.04 25.02 -1.04
CA GLY A 28 -7.08 25.70 0.27
C GLY A 28 -6.88 24.83 1.53
N GLU A 29 -6.78 23.50 1.44
CA GLU A 29 -6.50 22.71 2.66
C GLU A 29 -5.04 22.88 3.11
N PRO A 30 -4.79 23.21 4.40
CA PRO A 30 -3.44 23.36 4.88
C PRO A 30 -2.69 22.03 4.73
N ALA A 31 -1.60 22.05 3.98
CA ALA A 31 -0.73 20.90 3.72
C ALA A 31 -0.02 20.34 4.97
N SER A 32 -0.42 20.73 6.18
CA SER A 32 0.14 20.25 7.44
C SER A 32 -0.21 18.79 7.67
N VAL A 33 0.80 18.00 8.02
CA VAL A 33 0.65 16.60 8.41
C VAL A 33 -0.16 16.48 9.70
N GLN A 34 -1.12 15.55 9.71
CA GLN A 34 -1.98 15.24 10.85
C GLN A 34 -1.80 13.77 11.24
N LEU A 35 -1.09 13.53 12.35
CA LEU A 35 -0.74 12.17 12.75
C LEU A 35 -1.87 11.43 13.49
N GLY A 36 -2.83 12.16 14.04
CA GLY A 36 -3.81 11.59 14.97
C GLY A 36 -3.16 10.98 16.23
N PRO A 37 -3.93 10.25 17.05
CA PRO A 37 -3.45 9.76 18.34
C PRO A 37 -2.57 8.49 18.25
N ARG A 38 -2.62 7.75 17.13
CA ARG A 38 -2.03 6.41 17.01
C ARG A 38 -0.52 6.37 17.35
N PRO A 39 0.35 7.24 16.79
CA PRO A 39 1.76 7.20 17.14
C PRO A 39 2.03 7.46 18.63
N TYR A 40 1.28 8.38 19.23
CA TYR A 40 1.39 8.71 20.67
C TYR A 40 0.93 7.55 21.55
N TYR A 41 -0.17 6.89 21.18
CA TYR A 41 -0.63 5.67 21.83
C TYR A 41 0.46 4.59 21.80
N LEU A 42 1.07 4.36 20.63
CA LEU A 42 2.14 3.38 20.47
C LEU A 42 3.37 3.70 21.35
N VAL A 43 3.84 4.95 21.36
CA VAL A 43 4.94 5.38 22.24
C VAL A 43 4.61 5.14 23.72
N GLY A 44 3.36 5.37 24.13
CA GLY A 44 2.89 5.11 25.49
C GLY A 44 2.83 3.63 25.88
N GLN A 45 2.81 2.71 24.91
CA GLN A 45 2.83 1.26 25.15
C GLN A 45 4.23 0.66 25.10
N MET A 46 5.23 1.39 24.58
CA MET A 46 6.60 0.88 24.47
C MET A 46 7.22 0.56 25.82
N ARG A 47 8.03 -0.51 25.86
CA ARG A 47 8.88 -0.84 27.01
C ARG A 47 9.88 0.31 27.30
N PRO A 48 10.17 0.64 28.58
CA PRO A 48 11.13 1.68 28.91
C PRO A 48 12.51 1.41 28.31
N GLY A 49 13.05 2.38 27.58
CA GLY A 49 14.31 2.20 26.86
C GLY A 49 14.80 3.47 26.18
N LYS A 50 15.97 3.40 25.54
CA LYS A 50 16.54 4.54 24.82
C LYS A 50 15.60 5.03 23.72
N LEU A 51 15.12 4.13 22.86
CA LEU A 51 14.20 4.44 21.78
C LEU A 51 12.89 5.07 22.29
N GLN A 52 12.28 4.46 23.31
CA GLN A 52 11.06 4.99 23.91
C GLN A 52 11.25 6.43 24.41
N ARG A 53 12.36 6.74 25.10
CA ARG A 53 12.66 8.11 25.55
C ARG A 53 12.87 9.09 24.41
N GLU A 54 13.55 8.67 23.34
CA GLU A 54 13.75 9.50 22.14
C GLU A 54 12.43 9.83 21.45
N LEU A 55 11.57 8.83 21.25
CA LEU A 55 10.25 9.02 20.62
C LEU A 55 9.30 9.79 21.53
N ALA A 56 9.29 9.54 22.84
CA ALA A 56 8.50 10.30 23.80
C ALA A 56 8.92 11.77 23.85
N ARG A 57 10.22 12.06 23.82
CA ARG A 57 10.72 13.43 23.74
C ARG A 57 10.31 14.10 22.42
N CYS A 58 10.44 13.40 21.30
CA CYS A 58 9.97 13.93 20.02
C CYS A 58 8.46 14.24 20.05
N ALA A 59 7.66 13.33 20.61
CA ALA A 59 6.22 13.53 20.78
C ALA A 59 5.87 14.75 21.66
N ALA A 60 6.67 15.03 22.69
CA ALA A 60 6.46 16.18 23.58
C ALA A 60 6.94 17.51 22.98
N ASP A 61 8.10 17.51 22.32
CA ASP A 61 8.78 18.73 21.89
C ASP A 61 8.36 19.18 20.48
N LYS A 62 7.92 18.25 19.62
CA LYS A 62 7.70 18.51 18.19
C LYS A 62 6.28 18.99 17.92
N THR A 63 6.17 20.24 17.49
CA THR A 63 4.89 20.90 17.17
C THR A 63 4.52 20.87 15.69
N SER A 64 5.41 20.42 14.80
CA SER A 64 5.14 20.29 13.37
C SER A 64 5.83 19.09 12.75
N PHE A 65 5.12 18.42 11.85
CA PHE A 65 5.55 17.22 11.13
C PHE A 65 5.55 17.49 9.63
N LYS A 66 6.45 16.82 8.90
CA LYS A 66 6.57 16.92 7.45
C LYS A 66 6.26 15.58 6.81
N ARG A 67 5.75 15.61 5.57
CA ARG A 67 5.65 14.40 4.74
C ARG A 67 7.03 13.79 4.56
N SER A 68 7.07 12.46 4.44
CA SER A 68 8.30 11.72 4.28
C SER A 68 8.13 10.63 3.24
N ASP A 69 9.01 10.58 2.24
CA ASP A 69 9.02 9.52 1.22
C ASP A 69 9.36 8.15 1.83
N TRP A 70 9.92 8.13 3.05
CA TRP A 70 10.11 6.90 3.81
C TRP A 70 8.79 6.29 4.29
N SER A 71 7.74 7.12 4.44
CA SER A 71 6.38 6.68 4.77
C SER A 71 5.60 6.46 3.48
N ILE A 72 5.26 5.19 3.22
CA ILE A 72 4.50 4.78 2.04
C ILE A 72 3.10 4.36 2.47
N GLY A 73 2.06 5.01 1.94
CA GLY A 73 0.68 4.64 2.18
C GLY A 73 0.33 3.37 1.42
N HIS A 74 0.28 2.22 2.10
CA HIS A 74 -0.09 0.93 1.52
C HIS A 74 -1.59 0.94 1.23
N ARG A 75 -1.90 1.01 -0.07
CA ARG A 75 -3.26 1.21 -0.60
C ARG A 75 -3.99 2.43 -0.03
N GLY A 76 -3.22 3.43 0.40
CA GLY A 76 -3.68 4.58 1.16
C GLY A 76 -3.64 4.35 2.69
N ALA A 77 -4.75 4.59 3.38
CA ALA A 77 -4.92 4.44 4.83
C ALA A 77 -5.90 3.29 5.14
N ALA A 78 -5.57 2.09 4.66
CA ALA A 78 -6.46 0.94 4.54
C ALA A 78 -6.95 0.33 5.88
N LEU A 79 -6.48 0.81 7.03
CA LEU A 79 -7.07 0.44 8.33
C LEU A 79 -8.38 1.18 8.62
N GLN A 80 -8.58 2.34 8.01
CA GLN A 80 -9.69 3.23 8.32
C GLN A 80 -10.58 3.51 7.10
N PHE A 81 -10.03 3.43 5.90
CA PHE A 81 -10.71 3.77 4.65
C PHE A 81 -10.64 2.57 3.69
N PRO A 82 -11.67 2.38 2.84
CA PRO A 82 -11.63 1.38 1.79
C PRO A 82 -10.37 1.52 0.93
N GLU A 83 -9.64 0.42 0.74
CA GLU A 83 -8.36 0.44 0.01
C GLU A 83 -8.51 0.96 -1.43
N HIS A 84 -7.47 1.67 -1.91
CA HIS A 84 -7.41 2.28 -3.25
C HIS A 84 -8.54 3.24 -3.64
N THR A 85 -9.27 3.77 -2.65
CA THR A 85 -10.23 4.85 -2.87
C THR A 85 -9.56 6.22 -2.79
N ARG A 86 -10.17 7.22 -3.43
CA ARG A 86 -9.74 8.62 -3.34
C ARG A 86 -9.61 9.07 -1.88
N GLU A 87 -10.55 8.67 -1.04
CA GLU A 87 -10.62 9.01 0.37
C GLU A 87 -9.45 8.39 1.14
N SER A 88 -9.13 7.13 0.87
CA SER A 88 -7.98 6.43 1.46
C SER A 88 -6.65 7.10 1.08
N TYR A 89 -6.48 7.51 -0.18
CA TYR A 89 -5.28 8.24 -0.62
C TYR A 89 -5.16 9.62 0.05
N LEU A 90 -6.26 10.36 0.16
CA LEU A 90 -6.26 11.65 0.85
C LEU A 90 -5.95 11.48 2.34
N ALA A 91 -6.46 10.44 2.99
CA ALA A 91 -6.16 10.14 4.37
C ALA A 91 -4.66 9.83 4.57
N ALA A 92 -4.06 8.97 3.74
CA ALA A 92 -2.63 8.69 3.80
C ALA A 92 -1.77 9.95 3.58
N TRP A 93 -2.15 10.80 2.62
CA TRP A 93 -1.48 12.08 2.37
C TRP A 93 -1.59 13.05 3.56
N ARG A 94 -2.75 13.11 4.23
CA ARG A 94 -2.95 13.89 5.46
C ARG A 94 -2.13 13.33 6.61
N MET A 95 -2.02 12.00 6.71
CA MET A 95 -1.18 11.30 7.69
C MET A 95 0.33 11.49 7.46
N GLY A 96 0.73 11.99 6.29
CA GLY A 96 2.09 12.38 5.98
C GLY A 96 2.88 11.39 5.11
N ALA A 97 2.20 10.44 4.48
CA ALA A 97 2.80 9.62 3.43
C ALA A 97 3.42 10.51 2.34
N GLY A 98 4.70 10.29 2.04
CA GLY A 98 5.39 10.95 0.93
C GLY A 98 5.26 10.17 -0.37
N ILE A 99 4.92 8.88 -0.30
CA ILE A 99 4.63 8.00 -1.43
C ILE A 99 3.30 7.30 -1.17
N ILE A 100 2.47 7.12 -2.20
CA ILE A 100 1.21 6.36 -2.09
C ILE A 100 1.17 5.29 -3.19
N GLU A 101 0.69 4.11 -2.81
CA GLU A 101 0.58 2.95 -3.68
C GLU A 101 -0.74 2.89 -4.44
N CYS A 102 -0.65 2.40 -5.68
CA CYS A 102 -1.79 1.91 -6.44
C CYS A 102 -1.46 0.51 -6.94
N ASP A 103 -2.24 -0.48 -6.51
CA ASP A 103 -2.17 -1.83 -7.07
C ASP A 103 -2.91 -1.80 -8.40
N VAL A 104 -2.20 -1.97 -9.50
CA VAL A 104 -2.73 -1.84 -10.84
C VAL A 104 -3.27 -3.19 -11.30
N THR A 105 -4.48 -3.17 -11.84
CA THR A 105 -5.08 -4.25 -12.64
C THR A 105 -5.84 -3.63 -13.81
N PHE A 106 -6.53 -4.42 -14.63
CA PHE A 106 -7.23 -3.94 -15.81
C PHE A 106 -8.67 -4.44 -15.92
N THR A 107 -9.52 -3.60 -16.51
CA THR A 107 -10.93 -3.90 -16.80
C THR A 107 -11.11 -4.71 -18.08
N GLY A 108 -12.33 -5.19 -18.35
CA GLY A 108 -12.64 -5.96 -19.56
C GLY A 108 -12.42 -5.19 -20.88
N ASP A 109 -12.44 -3.86 -20.83
CA ASP A 109 -12.06 -2.93 -21.90
C ASP A 109 -10.60 -2.44 -21.81
N ARG A 110 -9.77 -3.12 -21.01
CA ARG A 110 -8.31 -2.93 -20.88
C ARG A 110 -7.87 -1.57 -20.34
N GLU A 111 -8.75 -0.85 -19.64
CA GLU A 111 -8.36 0.33 -18.89
C GLU A 111 -7.79 -0.06 -17.53
N LEU A 112 -6.80 0.69 -17.05
CA LEU A 112 -6.12 0.39 -15.80
C LEU A 112 -6.86 0.99 -14.61
N VAL A 113 -6.98 0.22 -13.51
CA VAL A 113 -7.66 0.62 -12.27
C VAL A 113 -6.81 0.27 -11.04
N CYS A 114 -7.01 1.00 -9.95
CA CYS A 114 -6.32 0.70 -8.68
C CYS A 114 -7.13 -0.30 -7.85
N ARG A 115 -6.73 -1.57 -7.81
CA ARG A 115 -7.31 -2.66 -7.02
C ARG A 115 -6.23 -3.68 -6.62
N HIS A 116 -6.33 -4.23 -5.41
CA HIS A 116 -5.31 -5.14 -4.89
C HIS A 116 -5.16 -6.43 -5.68
N ALA A 117 -6.25 -6.98 -6.20
CA ALA A 117 -6.21 -8.14 -7.09
C ALA A 117 -7.20 -7.98 -8.23
N GLN A 118 -7.04 -8.77 -9.29
CA GLN A 118 -7.96 -8.70 -10.42
C GLN A 118 -9.36 -9.17 -9.99
N CYS A 119 -9.46 -10.17 -9.12
CA CYS A 119 -10.71 -10.78 -8.65
C CYS A 119 -11.05 -10.46 -7.19
N ASP A 120 -10.94 -9.20 -6.76
CA ASP A 120 -11.26 -8.76 -5.40
C ASP A 120 -12.57 -7.97 -5.27
N LEU A 121 -13.26 -7.64 -6.37
CA LEU A 121 -14.37 -6.66 -6.34
C LEU A 121 -15.50 -7.08 -5.41
N HIS A 122 -15.70 -8.38 -5.22
CA HIS A 122 -16.78 -8.92 -4.40
C HIS A 122 -16.60 -8.71 -2.88
N THR A 123 -15.36 -8.56 -2.38
CA THR A 123 -15.10 -8.28 -0.94
C THR A 123 -14.86 -6.80 -0.65
N THR A 124 -14.66 -6.00 -1.69
CA THR A 124 -14.08 -4.66 -1.59
C THR A 124 -14.88 -3.59 -2.31
N THR A 125 -15.97 -3.98 -3.00
CA THR A 125 -16.97 -3.06 -3.55
C THR A 125 -18.38 -3.53 -3.19
N ASN A 126 -19.37 -2.72 -3.53
CA ASN A 126 -20.77 -3.09 -3.47
C ASN A 126 -21.27 -3.98 -4.65
N ILE A 127 -20.39 -4.44 -5.57
CA ILE A 127 -20.80 -5.08 -6.84
C ILE A 127 -21.86 -6.19 -6.70
N VAL A 128 -21.75 -7.04 -5.68
CA VAL A 128 -22.68 -8.16 -5.42
C VAL A 128 -24.10 -7.71 -5.07
N ALA A 129 -24.28 -6.45 -4.67
CA ALA A 129 -25.57 -5.83 -4.39
C ALA A 129 -26.07 -4.96 -5.56
N THR A 130 -25.47 -5.07 -6.74
CA THR A 130 -25.84 -4.32 -7.95
C THR A 130 -26.22 -5.26 -9.11
N PRO A 131 -26.87 -4.78 -10.18
CA PRO A 131 -27.11 -5.59 -11.38
C PRO A 131 -25.83 -6.14 -12.04
N LEU A 132 -24.68 -5.50 -11.81
CA LEU A 132 -23.38 -5.94 -12.33
C LEU A 132 -22.92 -7.28 -11.72
N ALA A 133 -23.52 -7.72 -10.60
CA ALA A 133 -23.27 -9.03 -10.02
C ALA A 133 -23.46 -10.19 -11.01
N SER A 134 -24.35 -10.02 -12.00
CA SER A 134 -24.60 -11.01 -13.06
C SER A 134 -23.43 -11.19 -14.03
N LYS A 135 -22.50 -10.23 -14.10
CA LYS A 135 -21.29 -10.29 -14.94
C LYS A 135 -20.12 -10.96 -14.26
N CYS A 136 -20.18 -11.13 -12.95
CA CYS A 136 -19.09 -11.72 -12.18
C CYS A 136 -18.72 -13.10 -12.72
N SER A 137 -17.41 -13.38 -12.78
CA SER A 137 -16.85 -14.68 -13.15
C SER A 137 -17.50 -15.84 -12.39
N VAL A 138 -17.88 -15.64 -11.13
CA VAL A 138 -18.82 -16.51 -10.38
C VAL A 138 -19.86 -15.60 -9.70
N PRO A 139 -21.09 -15.48 -10.25
CA PRO A 139 -22.11 -14.59 -9.71
C PRO A 139 -22.71 -15.15 -8.40
N PRO A 140 -23.31 -14.28 -7.55
CA PRO A 140 -24.09 -14.75 -6.42
C PRO A 140 -25.31 -15.56 -6.90
N VAL A 141 -25.54 -16.70 -6.27
CA VAL A 141 -26.68 -17.58 -6.53
C VAL A 141 -27.63 -17.50 -5.35
N VAL A 142 -28.76 -16.85 -5.56
CA VAL A 142 -29.85 -16.73 -4.59
C VAL A 142 -31.01 -17.59 -5.06
N ASP A 143 -31.55 -18.42 -4.18
CA ASP A 143 -32.69 -19.29 -4.50
C ASP A 143 -34.05 -18.58 -4.39
N ASP A 144 -35.13 -19.29 -4.72
CA ASP A 144 -36.50 -18.78 -4.67
C ASP A 144 -36.94 -18.34 -3.26
N ALA A 145 -36.26 -18.82 -2.21
CA ALA A 145 -36.51 -18.44 -0.82
C ALA A 145 -35.69 -17.21 -0.38
N GLY A 146 -34.90 -16.62 -1.28
CA GLY A 146 -34.03 -15.47 -0.99
C GLY A 146 -32.72 -15.85 -0.29
N THR A 147 -32.36 -17.13 -0.25
CA THR A 147 -31.14 -17.62 0.41
C THR A 147 -29.95 -17.63 -0.54
N LEU A 148 -28.86 -16.98 -0.15
CA LEU A 148 -27.56 -17.07 -0.82
C LEU A 148 -26.97 -18.46 -0.63
N ARG A 149 -26.67 -19.15 -1.73
CA ARG A 149 -26.24 -20.57 -1.74
C ARG A 149 -24.75 -20.77 -1.98
N ASN A 150 -24.03 -19.77 -2.47
CA ASN A 150 -22.64 -19.92 -2.91
C ASN A 150 -21.70 -18.83 -2.37
N ALA A 151 -21.97 -18.27 -1.19
CA ALA A 151 -21.18 -17.18 -0.59
C ALA A 151 -19.66 -17.38 -0.70
N GLY A 152 -19.15 -18.55 -0.31
CA GLY A 152 -17.71 -18.86 -0.35
C GLY A 152 -17.08 -18.96 -1.74
N ALA A 153 -17.89 -19.00 -2.82
CA ALA A 153 -17.45 -19.15 -4.20
C ALA A 153 -17.65 -17.91 -5.07
N ILE A 154 -18.39 -16.89 -4.59
CA ILE A 154 -18.61 -15.64 -5.33
C ILE A 154 -17.25 -15.05 -5.72
N ARG A 155 -17.11 -14.70 -6.99
CA ARG A 155 -15.89 -14.14 -7.56
C ARG A 155 -16.24 -13.11 -8.63
N CYS A 156 -15.94 -11.85 -8.34
CA CYS A 156 -16.13 -10.74 -9.26
C CYS A 156 -14.78 -10.09 -9.56
N CYS A 157 -14.44 -9.97 -10.83
CA CYS A 157 -13.17 -9.48 -11.29
C CYS A 157 -13.31 -8.14 -12.04
N THR A 158 -12.28 -7.29 -11.98
CA THR A 158 -12.22 -6.07 -12.78
C THR A 158 -12.32 -6.37 -14.28
N SER A 159 -11.74 -7.48 -14.73
CA SER A 159 -11.85 -7.97 -16.11
C SER A 159 -13.26 -8.37 -16.56
N ASP A 160 -14.21 -8.54 -15.64
CA ASP A 160 -15.60 -8.91 -15.95
C ASP A 160 -16.43 -7.71 -16.44
N ILE A 161 -15.98 -6.48 -16.17
CA ILE A 161 -16.73 -5.25 -16.38
C ILE A 161 -15.90 -4.20 -17.11
N THR A 162 -16.55 -3.21 -17.70
CA THR A 162 -15.88 -2.05 -18.32
C THR A 162 -15.44 -1.03 -17.27
N LEU A 163 -14.55 -0.09 -17.64
CA LEU A 163 -14.22 1.04 -16.76
C LEU A 163 -15.46 1.85 -16.38
N ALA A 164 -16.36 2.10 -17.34
CA ALA A 164 -17.59 2.86 -17.10
C ALA A 164 -18.46 2.20 -16.02
N GLU A 165 -18.56 0.87 -16.04
CA GLU A 165 -19.30 0.09 -15.03
C GLU A 165 -18.56 0.07 -13.70
N PHE A 166 -17.24 -0.13 -13.70
CA PHE A 166 -16.40 -0.03 -12.51
C PHE A 166 -16.61 1.31 -11.78
N LYS A 167 -16.78 2.40 -12.53
CA LYS A 167 -17.05 3.75 -11.97
C LYS A 167 -18.41 3.94 -11.33
N THR A 168 -19.34 3.01 -11.52
CA THR A 168 -20.64 3.05 -10.83
C THR A 168 -20.61 2.36 -9.46
N LEU A 169 -19.54 1.63 -9.16
CA LEU A 169 -19.38 0.89 -7.91
C LEU A 169 -18.87 1.79 -6.79
N GLU A 170 -19.14 1.36 -5.56
CA GLU A 170 -18.69 2.01 -4.34
C GLU A 170 -17.67 1.09 -3.65
N GLY A 171 -16.49 1.62 -3.33
CA GLY A 171 -15.49 0.93 -2.53
C GLY A 171 -15.94 0.78 -1.08
N ARG A 172 -15.57 -0.36 -0.47
CA ARG A 172 -15.86 -0.72 0.92
C ARG A 172 -14.62 -1.31 1.59
N MET A 173 -14.67 -1.47 2.91
CA MET A 173 -13.64 -2.23 3.61
C MET A 173 -13.60 -3.65 3.07
N ASP A 174 -12.37 -4.14 2.82
CA ASP A 174 -12.13 -5.51 2.37
C ASP A 174 -12.59 -6.51 3.43
N ALA A 175 -13.71 -7.16 3.15
CA ALA A 175 -14.35 -8.15 4.00
C ALA A 175 -15.42 -8.92 3.24
N ALA A 176 -15.61 -10.18 3.62
CA ALA A 176 -16.80 -10.94 3.25
C ALA A 176 -17.08 -12.04 4.28
N ASP A 177 -18.34 -12.27 4.62
CA ASP A 177 -18.76 -13.48 5.31
C ASP A 177 -19.03 -14.59 4.28
N ARG A 178 -18.07 -15.51 4.16
CA ARG A 178 -18.12 -16.64 3.21
C ARG A 178 -19.13 -17.73 3.59
N ALA A 179 -19.74 -17.65 4.77
CA ALA A 179 -20.80 -18.54 5.22
C ALA A 179 -22.19 -17.88 5.21
N ALA A 180 -22.29 -16.62 4.79
CA ALA A 180 -23.53 -15.87 4.77
C ALA A 180 -24.62 -16.50 3.90
N THR A 181 -25.86 -16.34 4.34
CA THR A 181 -27.07 -16.76 3.63
C THR A 181 -27.84 -15.59 3.02
N THR A 182 -27.36 -14.36 3.18
CA THR A 182 -27.90 -13.16 2.55
C THR A 182 -26.77 -12.33 1.92
N ILE A 183 -27.10 -11.48 0.93
CA ILE A 183 -26.13 -10.56 0.33
C ILE A 183 -25.67 -9.49 1.34
N GLU A 184 -26.56 -9.05 2.23
CA GLU A 184 -26.24 -8.08 3.28
C GLU A 184 -25.20 -8.62 4.25
N ASP A 185 -25.41 -9.84 4.78
CA ASP A 185 -24.46 -10.49 5.69
C ASP A 185 -23.15 -10.83 4.97
N TYR A 186 -23.21 -11.24 3.70
CA TYR A 186 -22.03 -11.49 2.88
C TYR A 186 -21.14 -10.26 2.79
N LEU A 187 -21.76 -9.09 2.60
CA LEU A 187 -21.14 -7.78 2.63
C LEU A 187 -20.80 -7.31 4.07
N GLY A 188 -20.84 -8.17 5.07
CA GLY A 188 -20.36 -7.89 6.42
C GLY A 188 -18.89 -8.29 6.61
N GLY A 189 -18.53 -8.59 7.87
CA GLY A 189 -17.29 -9.29 8.21
C GLY A 189 -16.03 -8.44 8.33
N THR A 190 -16.14 -7.10 8.35
CA THR A 190 -14.96 -6.23 8.60
C THR A 190 -14.30 -6.63 9.91
N ALA A 191 -13.00 -6.94 9.86
CA ALA A 191 -12.24 -7.33 11.04
C ALA A 191 -12.36 -6.26 12.12
N GLY A 192 -12.62 -6.65 13.38
CA GLY A 192 -12.94 -5.70 14.46
C GLY A 192 -11.82 -4.71 14.86
N TRP A 193 -10.61 -4.89 14.34
CA TRP A 193 -9.49 -3.94 14.48
C TRP A 193 -9.37 -2.96 13.31
N ARG A 194 -10.21 -3.09 12.28
CA ARG A 194 -10.50 -2.06 11.26
C ARG A 194 -11.78 -1.34 11.63
N THR A 195 -12.10 -0.27 10.92
CA THR A 195 -13.34 0.48 11.14
C THR A 195 -14.09 0.72 9.84
N ASP A 196 -15.42 0.59 9.90
CA ASP A 196 -16.31 1.03 8.83
C ASP A 196 -16.76 2.51 9.03
N LEU A 197 -16.27 3.20 10.06
CA LEU A 197 -16.69 4.57 10.40
C LEU A 197 -16.51 5.55 9.22
N TYR A 198 -15.44 5.39 8.46
CA TYR A 198 -15.16 6.22 7.27
C TYR A 198 -15.51 5.53 5.96
N ALA A 199 -15.98 4.28 6.01
CA ALA A 199 -16.52 3.52 4.88
C ALA A 199 -18.06 3.63 4.78
N GLY A 200 -18.72 4.09 5.85
CA GLY A 200 -20.17 4.19 5.94
C GLY A 200 -20.78 5.16 4.92
N GLY A 201 -21.95 4.80 4.38
CA GLY A 201 -22.70 5.62 3.44
C GLY A 201 -22.32 5.46 1.97
N GLY A 202 -21.55 4.41 1.61
CA GLY A 202 -21.39 3.98 0.22
C GLY A 202 -20.55 4.93 -0.66
N ARG A 203 -19.43 5.46 -0.17
CA ARG A 203 -18.68 6.49 -0.94
C ARG A 203 -17.18 6.28 -1.00
N GLY A 204 -16.72 5.04 -1.02
CA GLY A 204 -15.37 4.75 -1.48
C GLY A 204 -15.25 5.08 -2.98
N THR A 205 -14.70 6.23 -3.32
CA THR A 205 -14.59 6.65 -4.72
C THR A 205 -13.50 5.83 -5.41
N LEU A 206 -13.88 4.91 -6.28
CA LEU A 206 -12.95 4.09 -7.04
C LEU A 206 -12.21 4.92 -8.09
N LEU A 207 -10.93 4.62 -8.33
CA LEU A 207 -10.05 5.36 -9.23
C LEU A 207 -9.53 4.49 -10.37
N SER A 208 -9.50 5.04 -11.58
CA SER A 208 -8.65 4.51 -12.64
C SER A 208 -7.20 4.81 -12.26
N HIS A 209 -6.25 4.10 -12.86
CA HIS A 209 -4.85 4.39 -12.64
C HIS A 209 -4.48 5.81 -13.14
N ARG A 210 -5.11 6.29 -14.22
CA ARG A 210 -4.93 7.69 -14.67
C ARG A 210 -5.43 8.72 -13.65
N GLU A 211 -6.61 8.51 -13.08
CA GLU A 211 -7.16 9.43 -12.08
C GLU A 211 -6.35 9.39 -10.77
N SER A 212 -5.82 8.24 -10.38
CA SER A 212 -4.91 8.16 -9.23
C SER A 212 -3.63 8.94 -9.50
N ILE A 213 -3.03 8.81 -10.69
CA ILE A 213 -1.88 9.63 -11.10
C ILE A 213 -2.22 11.12 -11.01
N GLU A 214 -3.35 11.56 -11.56
CA GLU A 214 -3.78 12.96 -11.50
C GLU A 214 -3.91 13.48 -10.07
N LEU A 215 -4.59 12.72 -9.20
CA LEU A 215 -4.73 13.06 -7.79
C LEU A 215 -3.37 13.16 -7.10
N LEU A 216 -2.53 12.13 -7.21
CA LEU A 216 -1.25 12.07 -6.51
C LEU A 216 -0.27 13.14 -7.02
N ARG A 217 -0.38 13.55 -8.30
CA ARG A 217 0.35 14.72 -8.84
C ARG A 217 -0.10 16.01 -8.17
N GLN A 218 -1.40 16.23 -8.04
CA GLN A 218 -1.95 17.42 -7.37
C GLN A 218 -1.53 17.47 -5.89
N LEU A 219 -1.47 16.31 -5.22
CA LEU A 219 -1.05 16.18 -3.83
C LEU A 219 0.47 16.32 -3.61
N GLY A 220 1.27 16.26 -4.68
CA GLY A 220 2.71 16.45 -4.61
C GLY A 220 3.49 15.29 -3.97
N VAL A 221 2.96 14.06 -4.02
CA VAL A 221 3.59 12.84 -3.46
C VAL A 221 4.17 11.90 -4.52
N GLY A 222 5.15 11.07 -4.16
CA GLY A 222 5.61 9.97 -5.00
C GLY A 222 4.55 8.87 -5.17
N MET A 223 4.79 7.97 -6.12
CA MET A 223 3.83 6.97 -6.57
C MET A 223 4.51 5.60 -6.63
N ALA A 224 3.91 4.57 -6.02
CA ALA A 224 4.39 3.20 -6.08
C ALA A 224 3.34 2.31 -6.77
N PRO A 225 3.28 2.27 -8.11
CA PRO A 225 2.34 1.40 -8.81
C PRO A 225 2.81 -0.05 -8.79
N GLU A 226 1.99 -0.97 -8.27
CA GLU A 226 2.23 -2.42 -8.37
C GLU A 226 1.52 -3.01 -9.59
N LEU A 227 2.24 -3.67 -10.49
CA LEU A 227 1.61 -4.44 -11.56
C LEU A 227 1.12 -5.79 -10.99
N LYS A 228 -0.18 -5.92 -10.71
CA LYS A 228 -0.74 -7.17 -10.17
C LYS A 228 -0.79 -8.27 -11.21
N SER A 229 -0.61 -9.52 -10.76
CA SER A 229 -0.76 -10.70 -11.60
C SER A 229 -2.18 -10.76 -12.21
N PRO A 230 -2.31 -11.00 -13.53
CA PRO A 230 -3.60 -11.30 -14.13
C PRO A 230 -4.17 -12.61 -13.60
N GLU A 231 -5.48 -12.65 -13.36
CA GLU A 231 -6.26 -13.85 -13.03
C GLU A 231 -7.09 -14.33 -14.23
N VAL A 232 -6.66 -13.92 -15.43
CA VAL A 232 -7.19 -14.32 -16.73
C VAL A 232 -6.05 -14.84 -17.62
N PRO A 233 -6.33 -15.70 -18.61
CA PRO A 233 -5.31 -16.13 -19.57
C PRO A 233 -4.70 -14.95 -20.32
N MET A 234 -3.37 -14.95 -20.46
CA MET A 234 -2.61 -13.98 -21.25
C MET A 234 -2.10 -14.65 -22.54
N PRO A 235 -2.17 -13.99 -23.72
CA PRO A 235 -2.71 -12.65 -23.94
C PRO A 235 -4.23 -12.57 -23.75
N PHE A 236 -4.68 -11.57 -23.00
CA PHE A 236 -6.09 -11.35 -22.74
C PHE A 236 -6.79 -10.92 -24.02
N GLN A 237 -7.96 -11.52 -24.29
CA GLN A 237 -8.74 -11.31 -25.52
C GLN A 237 -7.93 -11.54 -26.82
N GLY A 238 -6.86 -12.35 -26.75
CA GLY A 238 -6.10 -12.83 -27.92
C GLY A 238 -4.86 -11.99 -28.28
N ASP A 239 -4.76 -10.73 -27.85
CA ASP A 239 -3.68 -9.83 -28.28
C ASP A 239 -3.09 -8.92 -27.18
N TYR A 240 -3.73 -8.78 -26.02
CA TYR A 240 -3.19 -7.97 -24.92
C TYR A 240 -2.23 -8.79 -24.05
N THR A 241 -0.93 -8.69 -24.33
CA THR A 241 0.11 -9.49 -23.66
C THR A 241 0.49 -8.95 -22.28
N GLN A 242 1.18 -9.77 -21.47
CA GLN A 242 1.75 -9.32 -20.19
C GLN A 242 2.68 -8.10 -20.37
N GLN A 243 3.45 -8.06 -21.47
CA GLN A 243 4.33 -6.93 -21.75
C GLN A 243 3.57 -5.69 -22.20
N ASP A 244 2.43 -5.84 -22.91
CA ASP A 244 1.56 -4.69 -23.22
C ASP A 244 1.00 -4.08 -21.95
N TYR A 245 0.65 -4.92 -20.97
CA TYR A 245 0.18 -4.48 -19.66
C TYR A 245 1.26 -3.76 -18.85
N ALA A 246 2.44 -4.36 -18.72
CA ALA A 246 3.59 -3.72 -18.07
C ALA A 246 3.98 -2.39 -18.75
N ARG A 247 3.87 -2.31 -20.08
CA ARG A 247 4.13 -1.09 -20.86
C ARG A 247 3.04 -0.04 -20.63
N GLN A 248 1.76 -0.42 -20.67
CA GLN A 248 0.63 0.48 -20.51
C GLN A 248 0.70 1.22 -19.17
N MET A 249 1.04 0.53 -18.08
CA MET A 249 1.20 1.14 -16.76
C MET A 249 2.21 2.29 -16.79
N ILE A 250 3.40 2.09 -17.39
CA ILE A 250 4.43 3.14 -17.51
C ILE A 250 4.01 4.25 -18.47
N ASP A 251 3.34 3.92 -19.57
CA ASP A 251 2.90 4.91 -20.55
C ASP A 251 1.88 5.90 -19.98
N GLU A 252 1.07 5.51 -18.99
CA GLU A 252 0.17 6.44 -18.30
C GLU A 252 0.92 7.50 -17.50
N TYR A 253 2.04 7.14 -16.84
CA TYR A 253 2.93 8.12 -16.19
C TYR A 253 3.61 9.06 -17.20
N ARG A 254 4.05 8.52 -18.34
CA ARG A 254 4.64 9.31 -19.42
C ARG A 254 3.65 10.32 -19.99
N ARG A 255 2.42 9.89 -20.28
CA ARG A 255 1.32 10.75 -20.77
C ARG A 255 0.99 11.86 -19.77
N ALA A 256 0.95 11.51 -18.49
CA ALA A 256 0.75 12.47 -17.40
C ALA A 256 1.98 13.34 -17.12
N ARG A 257 3.12 13.12 -17.79
CA ARG A 257 4.38 13.85 -17.58
C ARG A 257 4.87 13.80 -16.13
N VAL A 258 4.73 12.64 -15.49
CA VAL A 258 5.31 12.40 -14.16
C VAL A 258 6.80 12.16 -14.32
N ALA A 259 7.60 12.86 -13.52
CA ALA A 259 9.04 12.66 -13.49
C ALA A 259 9.36 11.23 -13.01
N PRO A 260 10.17 10.44 -13.74
CA PRO A 260 10.43 9.04 -13.39
C PRO A 260 10.98 8.82 -11.98
N GLN A 261 11.70 9.80 -11.41
CA GLN A 261 12.23 9.76 -10.04
C GLN A 261 11.15 9.83 -8.96
N ARG A 262 9.88 10.05 -9.35
CA ARG A 262 8.72 10.06 -8.44
C ARG A 262 7.90 8.78 -8.54
N VAL A 263 8.34 7.80 -9.32
CA VAL A 263 7.58 6.57 -9.59
C VAL A 263 8.45 5.37 -9.28
N TRP A 264 7.96 4.47 -8.43
CA TRP A 264 8.60 3.20 -8.08
C TRP A 264 7.75 2.04 -8.62
N PRO A 265 7.85 1.69 -9.92
CA PRO A 265 7.11 0.56 -10.48
C PRO A 265 7.51 -0.72 -9.78
N GLN A 266 6.55 -1.46 -9.27
CA GLN A 266 6.80 -2.68 -8.49
C GLN A 266 6.03 -3.88 -9.09
N SER A 267 6.61 -5.08 -8.99
CA SER A 267 5.95 -6.33 -9.39
C SER A 267 6.57 -7.51 -8.66
N PHE A 268 5.74 -8.51 -8.31
CA PHE A 268 6.21 -9.83 -7.86
C PHE A 268 6.73 -10.68 -9.03
N ASN A 269 6.30 -10.38 -10.26
CA ASN A 269 6.80 -11.06 -11.44
C ASN A 269 8.12 -10.43 -11.89
N TYR A 270 9.21 -11.15 -11.65
CA TYR A 270 10.56 -10.72 -11.96
C TYR A 270 10.75 -10.33 -13.45
N ALA A 271 10.04 -10.98 -14.37
CA ALA A 271 10.11 -10.66 -15.79
C ALA A 271 9.56 -9.26 -16.12
N ASP A 272 8.58 -8.75 -15.36
CA ASP A 272 8.07 -7.39 -15.54
C ASP A 272 9.11 -6.35 -15.09
N VAL A 273 9.83 -6.64 -14.01
CA VAL A 273 10.92 -5.78 -13.50
C VAL A 273 12.05 -5.70 -14.54
N LEU A 274 12.49 -6.85 -15.07
CA LEU A 274 13.50 -6.89 -16.13
C LEU A 274 13.01 -6.21 -17.41
N TYR A 275 11.72 -6.34 -17.74
CA TYR A 275 11.13 -5.64 -18.87
C TYR A 275 11.26 -4.13 -18.73
N TRP A 276 10.92 -3.55 -17.58
CA TRP A 276 11.06 -2.10 -17.35
C TRP A 276 12.52 -1.63 -17.35
N ILE A 277 13.42 -2.41 -16.76
CA ILE A 277 14.87 -2.11 -16.80
C ILE A 277 15.37 -2.05 -18.25
N GLY A 278 14.97 -3.00 -19.10
CA GLY A 278 15.40 -3.08 -20.49
C GLY A 278 14.70 -2.13 -21.46
N HIS A 279 13.42 -1.81 -21.24
CA HIS A 279 12.57 -1.13 -22.23
C HIS A 279 12.06 0.25 -21.79
N THR A 280 12.12 0.58 -20.49
CA THR A 280 11.70 1.88 -19.94
C THR A 280 12.76 2.46 -19.00
N PRO A 281 14.05 2.57 -19.41
CA PRO A 281 15.19 2.74 -18.50
C PRO A 281 15.11 3.94 -17.55
N ASP A 282 14.38 5.00 -17.92
CA ASP A 282 14.16 6.13 -17.00
C ASP A 282 13.33 5.76 -15.77
N PHE A 283 12.32 4.91 -15.95
CA PHE A 283 11.52 4.33 -14.86
C PHE A 283 12.16 3.06 -14.30
N GLY A 284 12.82 2.27 -15.16
CA GLY A 284 13.52 1.03 -14.80
C GLY A 284 14.59 1.23 -13.72
N ARG A 285 15.20 2.41 -13.62
CA ARG A 285 16.13 2.74 -12.52
C ARG A 285 15.49 2.68 -11.13
N GLN A 286 14.19 2.96 -11.02
CA GLN A 286 13.42 2.85 -9.77
C GLN A 286 12.50 1.61 -9.75
N ALA A 287 12.68 0.66 -10.68
CA ALA A 287 11.90 -0.58 -10.65
C ALA A 287 12.23 -1.38 -9.39
N VAL A 288 11.17 -1.89 -8.75
CA VAL A 288 11.22 -2.58 -7.48
C VAL A 288 10.79 -4.04 -7.70
N TYR A 289 11.65 -4.97 -7.31
CA TYR A 289 11.29 -6.38 -7.27
C TYR A 289 10.60 -6.70 -5.93
N LEU A 290 9.28 -6.93 -5.96
CA LEU A 290 8.56 -7.43 -4.79
C LEU A 290 8.92 -8.89 -4.56
N ASP A 291 9.46 -9.18 -3.39
CA ASP A 291 10.06 -10.48 -3.12
C ASP A 291 9.14 -11.29 -2.18
N SER A 292 8.52 -12.33 -2.73
CA SER A 292 7.64 -13.25 -1.99
C SER A 292 8.34 -14.53 -1.57
N ARG A 293 9.68 -14.62 -1.59
CA ARG A 293 10.42 -15.85 -1.25
C ARG A 293 10.50 -16.08 0.27
N HIS A 294 9.39 -15.83 0.96
CA HIS A 294 9.25 -15.88 2.42
C HIS A 294 9.25 -17.30 2.99
N ASP A 295 9.18 -18.33 2.14
CA ASP A 295 9.29 -19.73 2.54
C ASP A 295 10.76 -20.13 2.81
N ALA A 296 11.72 -19.32 2.39
CA ALA A 296 13.13 -19.54 2.71
C ALA A 296 13.40 -19.29 4.19
N ASP A 297 14.25 -20.13 4.79
CA ASP A 297 14.75 -19.89 6.14
C ASP A 297 15.70 -18.68 6.15
N VAL A 298 15.17 -17.53 6.55
CA VAL A 298 15.93 -16.27 6.59
C VAL A 298 17.01 -16.24 7.67
N THR A 299 17.09 -17.27 8.53
CA THR A 299 18.12 -17.43 9.55
C THR A 299 19.30 -18.28 9.08
N ASP A 300 19.12 -19.07 8.02
CA ASP A 300 20.14 -19.93 7.44
C ASP A 300 20.82 -19.26 6.23
N PRO A 301 22.12 -18.91 6.32
CA PRO A 301 22.87 -18.37 5.19
C PRO A 301 22.84 -19.27 3.94
N ALA A 302 22.79 -20.61 4.10
CA ALA A 302 22.77 -21.53 2.97
C ALA A 302 21.42 -21.47 2.24
N ALA A 303 20.31 -21.45 2.98
CA ALA A 303 18.97 -21.25 2.41
C ALA A 303 18.85 -19.91 1.68
N VAL A 304 19.36 -18.82 2.25
CA VAL A 304 19.36 -17.49 1.61
C VAL A 304 20.25 -17.48 0.35
N ALA A 305 21.39 -18.14 0.37
CA ALA A 305 22.28 -18.24 -0.79
C ALA A 305 21.68 -19.09 -1.94
N ALA A 306 20.78 -20.02 -1.61
CA ALA A 306 20.08 -20.88 -2.57
C ALA A 306 18.80 -20.26 -3.16
N LEU A 307 18.48 -19.01 -2.82
CA LEU A 307 17.38 -18.29 -3.47
C LEU A 307 17.64 -18.16 -4.97
N GLU A 308 16.59 -18.39 -5.76
CA GLU A 308 16.64 -18.25 -7.21
C GLU A 308 15.66 -17.15 -7.66
N PRO A 309 16.11 -16.12 -8.40
CA PRO A 309 17.51 -15.76 -8.64
C PRO A 309 18.23 -15.31 -7.35
N SER A 310 19.52 -15.59 -7.21
CA SER A 310 20.28 -15.17 -6.03
C SER A 310 20.33 -13.64 -5.90
N MET A 311 20.65 -13.13 -4.70
CA MET A 311 20.81 -11.67 -4.50
C MET A 311 21.88 -11.07 -5.42
N ALA A 312 22.92 -11.83 -5.72
CA ALA A 312 23.96 -11.44 -6.66
C ALA A 312 23.40 -11.31 -8.09
N GLU A 313 22.57 -12.26 -8.53
CA GLU A 313 21.94 -12.23 -9.86
C GLU A 313 20.88 -11.13 -9.96
N VAL A 314 20.10 -10.89 -8.90
CA VAL A 314 19.17 -9.76 -8.83
C VAL A 314 19.90 -8.44 -9.09
N ALA A 315 20.99 -8.20 -8.36
CA ALA A 315 21.81 -6.99 -8.55
C ALA A 315 22.48 -6.95 -9.95
N ALA A 316 23.03 -8.08 -10.41
CA ALA A 316 23.70 -8.18 -11.71
C ALA A 316 22.75 -7.91 -12.89
N ASN A 317 21.46 -8.23 -12.75
CA ASN A 317 20.44 -7.94 -13.74
C ASN A 317 19.95 -6.49 -13.74
N GLY A 318 20.56 -5.61 -12.95
CA GLY A 318 20.29 -4.18 -12.93
C GLY A 318 19.13 -3.77 -12.01
N VAL A 319 18.64 -4.68 -11.16
CA VAL A 319 17.68 -4.34 -10.11
C VAL A 319 18.39 -3.57 -9.01
N ASN A 320 17.89 -2.38 -8.67
CA ASN A 320 18.46 -1.55 -7.61
C ASN A 320 17.70 -1.65 -6.29
N ILE A 321 16.41 -2.02 -6.35
CA ILE A 321 15.49 -1.98 -5.21
C ILE A 321 14.75 -3.31 -5.12
N ILE A 322 14.77 -3.93 -3.94
CA ILE A 322 13.92 -5.07 -3.61
C ILE A 322 12.92 -4.67 -2.54
N ALA A 323 11.77 -5.34 -2.52
CA ALA A 323 10.73 -5.11 -1.56
C ALA A 323 10.17 -6.42 -0.97
N PRO A 324 10.79 -6.95 0.10
CA PRO A 324 10.30 -8.13 0.82
C PRO A 324 9.32 -7.77 1.95
N PRO A 325 8.55 -8.74 2.44
CA PRO A 325 7.80 -8.58 3.67
C PRO A 325 8.75 -8.38 4.87
N MET A 326 8.33 -7.61 5.88
CA MET A 326 9.16 -7.28 7.06
C MET A 326 9.74 -8.53 7.76
N GLN A 327 8.96 -9.62 7.83
CA GLN A 327 9.43 -10.85 8.46
C GLN A 327 10.68 -11.44 7.79
N MET A 328 10.91 -11.20 6.50
CA MET A 328 12.11 -11.69 5.84
C MET A 328 13.35 -10.87 6.21
N LEU A 329 13.19 -9.66 6.74
CA LEU A 329 14.30 -8.75 7.04
C LEU A 329 14.84 -8.89 8.47
N LEU A 330 14.15 -9.65 9.31
CA LEU A 330 14.40 -9.70 10.75
C LEU A 330 14.47 -11.14 11.24
N GLN A 331 15.26 -11.36 12.28
CA GLN A 331 15.32 -12.61 13.02
C GLN A 331 15.55 -12.34 14.51
N LEU A 332 15.38 -13.37 15.33
CA LEU A 332 15.78 -13.33 16.73
C LEU A 332 17.20 -13.87 16.92
N ARG A 333 18.02 -13.15 17.69
CA ARG A 333 19.32 -13.63 18.18
C ARG A 333 19.46 -13.32 19.66
N GLY A 334 19.43 -14.36 20.49
CA GLY A 334 19.47 -14.21 21.95
C GLY A 334 18.32 -13.35 22.50
N GLY A 335 17.12 -13.49 21.91
CA GLY A 335 15.93 -12.71 22.28
C GLY A 335 15.87 -11.29 21.73
N ASN A 336 16.91 -10.82 21.04
CA ASN A 336 16.92 -9.49 20.41
C ASN A 336 16.51 -9.58 18.93
N ILE A 337 15.76 -8.58 18.48
CA ILE A 337 15.42 -8.39 17.07
C ILE A 337 16.65 -7.82 16.36
N VAL A 338 17.13 -8.52 15.33
CA VAL A 338 18.31 -8.15 14.54
C VAL A 338 18.05 -8.36 13.04
N PRO A 339 18.84 -7.76 12.13
CA PRO A 339 18.76 -8.07 10.70
C PRO A 339 18.90 -9.57 10.43
N SER A 340 18.10 -10.09 9.50
CA SER A 340 18.19 -11.46 9.02
C SER A 340 19.38 -11.67 8.07
N GLU A 341 19.73 -12.93 7.79
CA GLU A 341 20.73 -13.25 6.76
C GLU A 341 20.28 -12.79 5.36
N TYR A 342 18.98 -12.79 5.09
CA TYR A 342 18.41 -12.20 3.87
C TYR A 342 18.71 -10.69 3.79
N ALA A 343 18.44 -9.93 4.85
CA ALA A 343 18.70 -8.49 4.89
C ALA A 343 20.19 -8.19 4.68
N LEU A 344 21.06 -8.95 5.36
CA LEU A 344 22.51 -8.84 5.23
C LEU A 344 22.99 -9.19 3.81
N ALA A 345 22.40 -10.20 3.16
CA ALA A 345 22.71 -10.56 1.78
C ALA A 345 22.35 -9.44 0.81
N ALA A 346 21.14 -8.88 0.91
CA ALA A 346 20.74 -7.74 0.09
C ALA A 346 21.68 -6.53 0.28
N GLN A 347 22.06 -6.23 1.53
CA GLN A 347 23.00 -5.16 1.83
C GLN A 347 24.39 -5.39 1.21
N ARG A 348 24.93 -6.62 1.25
CA ARG A 348 26.23 -6.98 0.65
C ARG A 348 26.25 -6.77 -0.86
N HIS A 349 25.12 -6.95 -1.53
CA HIS A 349 24.97 -6.74 -2.97
C HIS A 349 24.52 -5.33 -3.35
N GLY A 350 24.45 -4.40 -2.38
CA GLY A 350 24.17 -2.99 -2.65
C GLY A 350 22.71 -2.70 -3.02
N LEU A 351 21.80 -3.64 -2.78
CA LEU A 351 20.37 -3.45 -3.03
C LEU A 351 19.78 -2.49 -1.98
N ASP A 352 19.02 -1.51 -2.43
CA ASP A 352 18.14 -0.74 -1.57
C ASP A 352 16.89 -1.57 -1.24
N ILE A 353 16.33 -1.37 -0.04
CA ILE A 353 15.24 -2.20 0.49
C ILE A 353 14.04 -1.32 0.85
N ILE A 354 12.85 -1.69 0.37
CA ILE A 354 11.56 -1.15 0.83
C ILE A 354 10.80 -2.28 1.53
N ALA A 355 10.34 -2.12 2.76
CA ALA A 355 9.67 -3.21 3.49
C ALA A 355 8.14 -3.07 3.49
N TRP A 356 7.42 -4.19 3.55
CA TRP A 356 5.95 -4.21 3.68
C TRP A 356 5.45 -5.25 4.71
N THR A 357 4.43 -5.02 5.54
CA THR A 357 3.76 -3.75 5.86
C THR A 357 3.59 -3.63 7.36
N ALA A 358 3.80 -2.44 7.92
CA ALA A 358 3.90 -2.22 9.37
C ALA A 358 2.63 -2.56 10.18
N GLU A 359 1.43 -2.30 9.66
CA GLU A 359 0.21 -2.23 10.48
C GLU A 359 -0.97 -3.07 9.95
N ARG A 360 -0.76 -3.92 8.93
CA ARG A 360 -1.81 -4.80 8.35
C ARG A 360 -2.02 -6.08 9.17
N SER A 361 -1.85 -6.03 10.49
CA SER A 361 -1.76 -7.22 11.34
C SER A 361 -2.52 -7.14 12.66
N GLY A 362 -3.43 -6.17 12.81
CA GLY A 362 -4.20 -5.97 14.05
C GLY A 362 -3.32 -5.58 15.25
N GLN A 363 -3.86 -5.77 16.46
CA GLN A 363 -3.18 -5.42 17.72
C GLN A 363 -2.19 -6.52 18.10
N LEU A 364 -0.91 -6.18 18.24
CA LEU A 364 0.14 -7.15 18.57
C LEU A 364 -0.13 -7.84 19.91
N LYS A 365 -0.59 -7.07 20.90
CA LYS A 365 -0.91 -7.57 22.26
C LYS A 365 -2.06 -8.58 22.32
N GLN A 366 -2.88 -8.69 21.28
CA GLN A 366 -4.04 -9.59 21.21
C GLN A 366 -3.81 -10.75 20.24
N GLY A 367 -2.55 -11.16 20.05
CA GLY A 367 -2.20 -12.21 19.09
C GLY A 367 -2.23 -11.73 17.63
N GLY A 368 -2.21 -10.42 17.41
CA GLY A 368 -1.94 -9.84 16.09
C GLY A 368 -0.48 -10.03 15.68
N GLY A 369 -0.06 -9.33 14.62
CA GLY A 369 1.27 -9.46 14.03
C GLY A 369 1.28 -10.47 12.88
N GLY A 370 0.80 -11.69 13.14
CA GLY A 370 0.61 -12.73 12.13
C GLY A 370 1.83 -12.91 11.21
N PHE A 371 1.57 -13.05 9.92
CA PHE A 371 2.60 -13.19 8.88
C PHE A 371 3.69 -12.11 8.92
N TYR A 372 3.33 -10.84 9.16
CA TYR A 372 4.27 -9.72 9.03
C TYR A 372 5.32 -9.65 10.14
N TYR A 373 5.02 -10.24 11.29
CA TYR A 373 5.87 -10.24 12.49
C TYR A 373 6.33 -11.65 12.89
N ALA A 374 6.04 -12.67 12.08
CA ALA A 374 6.23 -14.07 12.45
C ALA A 374 7.67 -14.40 12.85
N SER A 375 8.68 -13.86 12.14
CA SER A 375 10.10 -14.12 12.43
C SER A 375 10.61 -13.55 13.76
N VAL A 376 9.83 -12.69 14.39
CA VAL A 376 10.17 -11.99 15.65
C VAL A 376 9.05 -12.09 16.68
N ALA A 377 8.08 -12.98 16.48
CA ALA A 377 6.87 -13.07 17.28
C ALA A 377 7.18 -13.24 18.79
N ASP A 378 8.19 -14.03 19.14
CA ASP A 378 8.57 -14.28 20.55
C ASP A 378 9.13 -13.04 21.26
N ALA A 379 9.53 -11.99 20.53
CA ALA A 379 10.02 -10.74 21.12
C ALA A 379 8.93 -9.68 21.29
N ILE A 380 7.73 -9.94 20.76
CA ILE A 380 6.62 -9.00 20.65
C ILE A 380 5.49 -9.40 21.60
N ASP A 381 5.06 -8.48 22.45
CA ASP A 381 3.93 -8.69 23.36
C ASP A 381 3.04 -7.46 23.55
N ASN A 382 3.40 -6.32 22.96
CA ASN A 382 2.65 -5.08 23.09
C ASN A 382 2.62 -4.30 21.77
N ASP A 383 1.64 -3.41 21.62
CA ASP A 383 1.51 -2.61 20.39
C ASP A 383 2.71 -1.68 20.17
N GLY A 384 3.39 -1.24 21.24
CA GLY A 384 4.58 -0.39 21.16
C GLY A 384 5.74 -1.05 20.43
N ASP A 385 5.77 -2.39 20.34
CA ASP A 385 6.80 -3.13 19.61
C ASP A 385 6.80 -2.86 18.10
N VAL A 386 5.72 -2.26 17.56
CA VAL A 386 5.72 -1.69 16.19
C VAL A 386 6.91 -0.75 16.01
N PHE A 387 7.20 0.13 16.98
CA PHE A 387 8.36 1.03 16.87
C PHE A 387 9.68 0.33 17.15
N THR A 388 9.71 -0.71 17.99
CA THR A 388 10.91 -1.53 18.21
C THR A 388 11.35 -2.21 16.91
N VAL A 389 10.41 -2.87 16.23
CA VAL A 389 10.62 -3.50 14.92
C VAL A 389 11.00 -2.47 13.86
N MET A 390 10.27 -1.36 13.81
CA MET A 390 10.54 -0.28 12.86
C MET A 390 11.95 0.34 13.04
N ASP A 391 12.45 0.42 14.28
CA ASP A 391 13.78 0.97 14.54
C ASP A 391 14.90 0.06 13.99
N VAL A 392 14.78 -1.26 14.15
CA VAL A 392 15.75 -2.21 13.58
C VAL A 392 15.70 -2.18 12.05
N LEU A 393 14.49 -2.14 11.47
CA LEU A 393 14.31 -1.99 10.02
C LEU A 393 14.96 -0.70 9.49
N ALA A 394 14.77 0.42 10.19
CA ALA A 394 15.26 1.72 9.74
C ALA A 394 16.76 1.94 9.99
N GLN A 395 17.28 1.52 11.14
CA GLN A 395 18.64 1.83 11.57
C GLN A 395 19.65 0.72 11.21
N ASP A 396 19.25 -0.54 11.36
CA ASP A 396 20.18 -1.67 11.24
C ASP A 396 20.06 -2.34 9.85
N VAL A 397 18.84 -2.54 9.37
CA VAL A 397 18.59 -2.99 7.98
C VAL A 397 18.78 -1.83 6.99
N GLY A 398 18.45 -0.60 7.40
CA GLY A 398 18.65 0.58 6.56
C GLY A 398 17.66 0.70 5.41
N ILE A 399 16.40 0.27 5.61
CA ILE A 399 15.36 0.38 4.57
C ILE A 399 15.14 1.84 4.15
N ILE A 400 14.89 2.05 2.85
CA ILE A 400 14.66 3.38 2.26
C ILE A 400 13.17 3.78 2.26
N GLY A 401 12.27 2.85 2.58
CA GLY A 401 10.84 3.11 2.75
C GLY A 401 10.12 1.94 3.43
N LEU A 402 8.99 2.26 4.08
CA LEU A 402 8.15 1.30 4.77
C LEU A 402 6.67 1.54 4.42
N PHE A 403 6.04 0.52 3.84
CA PHE A 403 4.60 0.48 3.62
C PHE A 403 3.87 0.39 4.96
N SER A 404 2.81 1.19 5.12
CA SER A 404 1.87 1.08 6.24
C SER A 404 0.43 1.38 5.81
N ASP A 405 -0.51 0.57 6.29
CA ASP A 405 -1.96 0.83 6.22
C ASP A 405 -2.38 2.00 7.14
N TRP A 406 -1.45 2.52 7.97
CA TRP A 406 -1.60 3.70 8.82
C TRP A 406 -0.34 4.59 8.74
N ALA A 407 -0.23 5.35 7.65
CA ALA A 407 0.97 6.13 7.32
C ALA A 407 1.44 7.11 8.42
N ALA A 408 0.57 7.52 9.36
CA ALA A 408 0.96 8.42 10.44
C ALA A 408 2.03 7.82 11.36
N THR A 409 2.02 6.50 11.56
CA THR A 409 3.00 5.81 12.41
C THR A 409 4.39 5.88 11.79
N THR A 410 4.52 5.55 10.51
CA THR A 410 5.80 5.61 9.78
C THR A 410 6.25 7.05 9.56
N THR A 411 5.31 7.98 9.32
CA THR A 411 5.59 9.41 9.23
C THR A 411 6.13 9.98 10.53
N PHE A 412 5.52 9.65 11.67
CA PHE A 412 5.98 10.07 12.99
C PHE A 412 7.42 9.61 13.22
N TYR A 413 7.68 8.32 13.02
CA TYR A 413 9.02 7.76 13.19
C TYR A 413 10.05 8.48 12.31
N ALA A 414 9.77 8.67 11.01
CA ALA A 414 10.67 9.35 10.08
C ALA A 414 10.92 10.85 10.41
N ASN A 415 10.05 11.47 11.19
CA ASN A 415 10.20 12.84 11.67
C ASN A 415 10.96 12.93 13.00
N CYS A 416 11.03 11.83 13.76
CA CYS A 416 11.68 11.74 15.07
C CYS A 416 13.05 11.06 15.02
N LYS A 417 13.28 10.23 14.00
CA LYS A 417 14.50 9.45 13.79
C LYS A 417 15.05 9.70 12.40
N ARG A 418 16.35 9.50 12.23
CA ARG A 418 17.01 9.61 10.92
C ARG A 418 16.70 8.35 10.10
N THR A 419 16.13 8.50 8.92
CA THR A 419 15.88 7.40 7.99
C THR A 419 16.78 7.48 6.76
N ALA A 420 17.03 6.33 6.13
CA ALA A 420 17.74 6.26 4.85
C ALA A 420 16.88 6.86 3.72
N ARG A 421 17.52 7.20 2.59
CA ARG A 421 16.87 7.70 1.37
C ARG A 421 17.49 7.00 0.17
N ALA A 422 16.67 6.69 -0.83
CA ALA A 422 17.13 6.15 -2.11
C ALA A 422 18.26 7.01 -2.70
N GLY A 423 19.30 6.36 -3.22
CA GLY A 423 20.36 7.01 -4.02
C GLY A 423 21.33 7.92 -3.28
N ARG A 424 21.30 8.04 -1.94
CA ARG A 424 22.46 8.60 -1.20
C ARG A 424 23.50 7.51 -1.07
N GLY A 425 24.56 7.62 -1.87
CA GLY A 425 25.77 6.79 -1.77
C GLY A 425 26.12 6.57 -0.30
N ARG A 426 26.09 5.29 0.10
CA ARG A 426 26.35 4.83 1.46
C ARG A 426 27.69 5.40 1.89
N ARG A 427 27.68 6.46 2.71
CA ARG A 427 28.88 6.85 3.45
C ARG A 427 29.20 5.67 4.36
N GLU A 428 30.27 4.96 4.00
CA GLU A 428 31.06 4.06 4.81
C GLU A 428 30.44 3.75 6.18
N ALA A 429 29.52 2.78 6.21
CA ALA A 429 29.23 2.00 7.40
C ALA A 429 30.40 1.01 7.60
N GLY A 430 31.60 1.56 7.75
CA GLY A 430 32.83 0.87 8.09
C GLY A 430 33.34 1.54 9.35
N GLY A 431 32.80 1.14 10.51
CA GLY A 431 33.41 1.48 11.79
C GLY A 431 34.88 1.06 11.72
N ARG A 432 35.79 2.04 11.81
CA ARG A 432 37.21 1.76 12.02
C ARG A 432 37.33 0.82 13.22
N PRO A 433 38.05 -0.31 13.12
CA PRO A 433 38.40 -1.07 14.31
C PRO A 433 39.26 -0.17 15.21
N ALA A 434 39.01 -0.28 16.52
CA ALA A 434 39.81 0.37 17.54
C ALA A 434 41.29 0.13 17.25
N ARG A 435 42.07 1.21 17.11
CA ARG A 435 43.53 1.09 17.15
C ARG A 435 43.89 0.76 18.58
N ASP A 436 44.40 -0.44 18.78
CA ASP A 436 45.16 -0.80 19.98
C ASP A 436 46.30 0.21 20.15
N ASN A 437 46.24 0.95 21.26
CA ASN A 437 47.38 1.69 21.78
C ASN A 437 48.35 0.65 22.38
N ALA A 438 49.28 0.16 21.57
CA ALA A 438 50.50 -0.43 22.08
C ALA A 438 51.45 0.72 22.44
N ASP A 439 51.49 1.01 23.74
CA ASP A 439 52.40 1.92 24.41
C ASP A 439 53.85 1.42 24.18
N ASN A 440 54.59 2.10 23.29
CA ASN A 440 56.03 1.88 23.12
C ASN A 440 56.77 2.90 23.97
N ARG A 441 57.02 2.56 25.24
CA ARG A 441 58.01 3.23 26.08
C ARG A 441 59.31 2.44 26.01
N GLY A 442 60.22 2.91 25.16
CA GLY A 442 61.65 2.67 25.30
C GLY A 442 62.29 3.97 25.74
N ASP A 443 62.56 4.10 27.04
CA ASP A 443 63.49 5.08 27.57
C ASP A 443 64.93 4.58 27.33
N THR A 444 65.76 5.51 26.87
CA THR A 444 67.20 5.59 27.18
C THR A 444 67.42 6.01 28.61
#